data_AF-A0A7J6T7C6-F1
#
_entry.id   AF-A0A7J6T7C6-F1
#
_cell.length_a   1.000
_cell.length_b   1.000
_cell.length_c   1.000
_cell.angle_alpha   90.00
_cell.angle_beta   90.00
_cell.angle_gamma   90.00
#
_symmetry.space_group_name_H-M   'P 1'
#
loop_
_entity.id
_entity.type
_entity.pdbx_description
1 polymer ?
#
loop_
_entity_poly.entity_id
_entity_poly.type
_entity_poly.pdbx_seq_one_letter_code
_entity_poly.pdbx_strand_id
1 'polypeptide(L)'
;MALVTDCPLSELPKRSTDGALALDEKKHFHKKYLALGQRVCLDRANDKIEIQYRYNCKNNRCGIPIAYRTTLEDTGETGASLFTYIIKGSLLKEQSKAA
;
A
#
# COMPACT_ATOMS: atom_id res chain seq x y z
N MET A 1 5.31 4.10 13.87
CA MET A 1 5.29 4.73 12.52
C MET A 1 5.28 3.63 11.47
N ALA A 2 4.41 3.71 10.45
CA ALA A 2 4.19 2.64 9.47
C ALA A 2 4.69 3.01 8.05
N LEU A 3 4.51 4.26 7.64
CA LEU A 3 4.89 4.79 6.34
C LEU A 3 5.36 6.24 6.53
N VAL A 4 6.44 6.61 5.84
CA VAL A 4 6.89 7.99 5.69
C VAL A 4 6.84 8.32 4.21
N THR A 5 6.26 9.45 3.85
CA THR A 5 6.21 9.98 2.49
C THR A 5 6.52 11.48 2.50
N ASP A 6 7.02 12.00 1.39
CA ASP A 6 7.22 13.44 1.17
C ASP A 6 5.91 14.19 0.83
N CYS A 7 4.89 13.46 0.37
CA CYS A 7 3.57 13.99 0.06
C CYS A 7 2.55 13.60 1.16
N PRO A 8 1.61 14.50 1.51
CA PRO A 8 0.52 14.18 2.42
C PRO A 8 -0.42 13.13 1.80
N LEU A 9 -0.77 12.10 2.58
CA LEU A 9 -1.58 10.98 2.07
C LEU A 9 -3.00 11.40 1.63
N SER A 10 -3.49 12.55 2.09
CA SER A 10 -4.78 13.11 1.68
C SER A 10 -4.82 13.57 0.23
N GLU A 11 -3.67 13.89 -0.37
CA GLU A 11 -3.56 14.34 -1.77
C GLU A 11 -3.41 13.17 -2.74
N LEU A 12 -3.18 11.96 -2.23
CA LEU A 12 -3.04 10.78 -3.08
C LEU A 12 -4.37 10.42 -3.75
N PRO A 13 -4.32 9.98 -5.03
CA PRO A 13 -5.52 9.53 -5.72
C PRO A 13 -6.11 8.29 -5.03
N LYS A 14 -7.44 8.23 -5.00
CA LYS A 14 -8.18 7.07 -4.47
C LYS A 14 -8.49 6.11 -5.59
N ARG A 15 -8.23 4.82 -5.37
CA ARG A 15 -8.58 3.76 -6.30
C ARG A 15 -10.08 3.51 -6.29
N SER A 16 -10.70 3.47 -7.47
CA SER A 16 -12.16 3.29 -7.59
C SER A 16 -12.66 1.93 -7.10
N THR A 17 -11.82 0.89 -7.12
CA THR A 17 -12.21 -0.50 -6.81
C THR A 17 -12.45 -0.74 -5.32
N ASP A 18 -11.63 -0.18 -4.44
CA ASP A 18 -11.69 -0.43 -2.98
C ASP A 18 -11.47 0.82 -2.13
N GLY A 19 -11.31 1.99 -2.75
CA GLY A 19 -11.07 3.25 -2.06
C GLY A 19 -9.70 3.35 -1.39
N ALA A 20 -8.77 2.45 -1.71
CA ALA A 20 -7.39 2.56 -1.26
C ALA A 20 -6.71 3.80 -1.85
N LEU A 21 -5.80 4.43 -1.09
CA LEU A 21 -4.98 5.53 -1.61
C LEU A 21 -3.82 4.96 -2.41
N ALA A 22 -3.59 5.47 -3.62
CA ALA A 22 -2.52 5.01 -4.50
C ALA A 22 -1.31 5.93 -4.39
N LEU A 23 -0.25 5.44 -3.77
CA LEU A 23 1.06 6.08 -3.70
C LEU A 23 1.91 5.63 -4.89
N ASP A 24 2.28 6.57 -5.74
CA ASP A 24 3.28 6.35 -6.79
C ASP A 24 4.70 6.46 -6.21
N GLU A 25 5.36 5.32 -6.09
CA GLU A 25 6.70 5.24 -5.49
C GLU A 25 7.82 5.76 -6.39
N LYS A 26 7.56 5.89 -7.69
CA LYS A 26 8.52 6.50 -8.61
C LYS A 26 8.50 8.03 -8.50
N LYS A 27 7.33 8.59 -8.16
CA LYS A 27 7.12 10.03 -8.04
C LYS A 27 7.46 10.57 -6.65
N HIS A 28 7.16 9.79 -5.61
CA HIS A 28 7.23 10.25 -4.22
C HIS A 28 8.29 9.49 -3.43
N PHE A 29 9.08 10.23 -2.65
CA PHE A 29 9.93 9.58 -1.66
C PHE A 29 9.05 8.83 -0.67
N HIS A 30 9.43 7.58 -0.37
CA HIS A 30 8.69 6.77 0.57
C HIS A 30 9.62 5.83 1.35
N LYS A 31 9.30 5.61 2.63
CA LYS A 31 9.96 4.61 3.47
C LYS A 31 8.92 3.83 4.27
N LYS A 32 8.88 2.51 4.05
CA LYS A 32 7.91 1.61 4.68
C LYS A 32 8.53 0.93 5.89
N TYR A 33 7.86 1.02 7.02
CA TYR A 33 8.19 0.30 8.24
C TYR A 33 7.17 -0.83 8.46
N LEU A 34 6.90 -1.59 7.39
CA LEU A 34 5.91 -2.67 7.34
C LEU A 34 6.62 -4.01 7.08
N ALA A 35 6.05 -5.10 7.60
CA ALA A 35 6.47 -6.46 7.28
C ALA A 35 5.75 -6.93 6.02
N LEU A 36 6.42 -7.73 5.19
CA LEU A 36 5.72 -8.45 4.13
C LEU A 36 4.75 -9.44 4.79
N GLY A 37 3.49 -9.34 4.42
CA GLY A 37 2.40 -10.17 4.91
C GLY A 37 2.03 -11.26 3.91
N GLN A 38 0.75 -11.61 3.90
CA GLN A 38 0.21 -12.66 3.04
C GLN A 38 0.00 -12.18 1.60
N ARG A 39 0.19 -13.10 0.65
CA ARG A 39 -0.34 -12.97 -0.72
C ARG A 39 -1.80 -13.37 -0.71
N VAL A 40 -2.67 -12.45 -1.13
CA VAL A 40 -4.12 -12.65 -1.19
C VAL A 40 -4.57 -12.62 -2.64
N CYS A 41 -5.41 -13.57 -3.01
CA CYS A 41 -6.09 -13.60 -4.30
C CYS A 41 -7.52 -13.10 -4.08
N LEU A 42 -7.90 -11.99 -4.72
CA LEU A 42 -9.23 -11.43 -4.63
C LEU A 42 -9.96 -11.63 -5.94
N ASP A 43 -11.19 -12.14 -5.86
CA ASP A 43 -12.13 -12.09 -6.95
C ASP A 43 -12.75 -10.68 -6.99
N ARG A 44 -12.46 -9.93 -8.06
CA ARG A 44 -13.15 -8.68 -8.38
C ARG A 44 -14.20 -9.03 -9.42
N ALA A 45 -15.44 -8.61 -9.15
CA ALA A 45 -16.58 -8.77 -10.06
C ALA A 45 -16.20 -8.51 -11.53
N ASN A 46 -16.82 -9.27 -12.44
CA ASN A 46 -16.51 -9.37 -13.88
C ASN A 46 -15.26 -10.22 -14.20
N ASP A 47 -15.09 -11.38 -13.55
CA ASP A 47 -14.01 -12.35 -13.83
C ASP A 47 -12.59 -11.77 -13.70
N LYS A 48 -12.41 -10.71 -12.89
CA LYS A 48 -11.11 -10.09 -12.70
C LYS A 48 -10.48 -10.56 -11.40
N ILE A 49 -9.54 -11.48 -11.52
CA ILE A 49 -8.72 -11.91 -10.39
C ILE A 49 -7.62 -10.90 -10.14
N GLU A 50 -7.50 -10.44 -8.89
CA GLU A 50 -6.45 -9.52 -8.45
C GLU A 50 -5.56 -10.17 -7.39
N ILE A 51 -4.25 -10.17 -7.63
CA ILE A 51 -3.26 -10.61 -6.64
C ILE A 51 -2.82 -9.40 -5.82
N GLN A 52 -2.83 -9.54 -4.51
CA GLN A 52 -2.38 -8.52 -3.57
C GLN A 52 -1.30 -9.07 -2.65
N TYR A 53 -0.14 -8.42 -2.66
CA TYR A 53 0.94 -8.66 -1.71
C TYR A 53 0.76 -7.70 -0.54
N ARG A 54 0.26 -8.20 0.59
CA ARG A 54 -0.05 -7.37 1.76
C ARG A 54 1.23 -6.94 2.48
N TYR A 55 1.19 -5.73 3.02
CA TYR A 55 2.17 -5.20 3.96
C TYR A 55 1.48 -4.98 5.30
N ASN A 56 1.96 -5.69 6.32
CA ASN A 56 1.38 -5.72 7.64
C ASN A 56 2.16 -4.85 8.61
N CYS A 57 1.48 -4.36 9.64
CA CYS A 57 2.10 -3.69 10.77
C CYS A 57 3.16 -4.61 11.42
N LYS A 58 4.40 -4.11 11.57
CA LYS A 58 5.55 -4.89 12.11
C LYS A 58 5.44 -5.23 13.61
N ASN A 59 4.57 -4.55 14.36
CA ASN A 59 4.52 -4.75 15.81
C ASN A 59 3.95 -6.14 16.13
N ASN A 60 4.58 -6.86 17.07
CA ASN A 60 4.37 -8.30 17.35
C ASN A 60 2.94 -8.73 17.75
N ARG A 61 1.96 -7.81 17.79
CA ARG A 61 0.56 -8.10 18.16
C ARG A 61 -0.50 -7.57 17.20
N CYS A 62 -0.14 -6.79 16.17
CA CYS A 62 -1.14 -6.25 15.25
C CYS A 62 -1.41 -7.24 14.10
N GLY A 63 -0.41 -7.57 13.28
CA GLY A 63 -0.62 -8.37 12.06
C GLY A 63 -1.62 -7.75 11.06
N ILE A 64 -2.11 -6.54 11.33
CA ILE A 64 -3.15 -5.86 10.56
C ILE A 64 -2.56 -5.42 9.22
N PRO A 65 -3.25 -5.71 8.10
CA PRO A 65 -2.83 -5.23 6.79
C PRO A 65 -3.02 -3.71 6.71
N ILE A 66 -1.96 -3.00 6.35
CA ILE A 66 -1.95 -1.54 6.22
C ILE A 66 -1.95 -1.14 4.74
N ALA A 67 -1.14 -1.82 3.93
CA ALA A 67 -1.01 -1.52 2.52
C ALA A 67 -0.87 -2.81 1.71
N TYR A 68 -0.91 -2.70 0.39
CA TYR A 68 -0.59 -3.79 -0.50
C TYR A 68 0.00 -3.28 -1.81
N ARG A 69 0.67 -4.17 -2.54
CA ARG A 69 1.04 -3.97 -3.94
C ARG A 69 0.42 -5.06 -4.80
N THR A 70 0.23 -4.77 -6.08
CA THR A 70 -0.24 -5.74 -7.08
C THR A 70 0.90 -6.55 -7.68
N THR A 71 2.13 -6.03 -7.61
CA THR A 71 3.36 -6.69 -8.06
C THR A 71 4.45 -6.60 -6.98
N LEU A 72 5.36 -7.56 -6.96
CA LEU A 72 6.59 -7.49 -6.16
C LEU A 72 7.73 -6.98 -7.05
N GLU A 73 8.67 -6.23 -6.46
CA GLU A 73 9.86 -5.76 -7.19
C GLU A 73 10.74 -6.92 -7.71
N ASP A 74 10.70 -8.08 -7.03
CA ASP A 74 11.49 -9.27 -7.37
C ASP A 74 11.00 -10.07 -8.59
N THR A 75 9.91 -9.68 -9.27
CA THR A 75 9.48 -10.41 -10.48
C THR A 75 10.31 -10.09 -11.72
N GLY A 76 11.31 -9.20 -11.62
CA GLY A 76 12.20 -8.87 -12.75
C GLY A 76 11.49 -8.13 -13.89
N GLU A 77 10.24 -7.69 -13.69
CA GLU A 77 9.46 -6.97 -14.69
C GLU A 77 9.81 -5.48 -14.62
N THR A 78 10.82 -5.09 -15.40
CA THR A 78 11.48 -3.77 -15.51
C THR A 78 10.54 -2.60 -15.91
N GLY A 79 9.23 -2.76 -15.80
CA GLY A 79 8.22 -1.77 -16.20
C GLY A 79 7.02 -1.68 -15.28
N ALA A 80 6.91 -2.50 -14.21
CA ALA A 80 5.74 -2.47 -13.34
C ALA A 80 5.64 -1.11 -12.63
N SER A 81 4.53 -0.41 -12.80
CA SER A 81 4.23 0.80 -12.04
C SER A 81 4.19 0.43 -10.55
N LEU A 82 5.15 0.94 -9.78
CA LEU A 82 5.35 0.63 -8.37
C LEU A 82 4.33 1.40 -7.53
N PHE A 83 3.06 1.05 -7.65
CA PHE A 83 2.02 1.63 -6.82
C PHE A 83 1.90 0.86 -5.52
N THR A 84 2.04 1.56 -4.39
CA THR A 84 1.58 1.06 -3.10
C THR A 84 0.18 1.57 -2.83
N TYR A 85 -0.74 0.64 -2.58
CA TYR A 85 -2.11 0.94 -2.22
C TYR A 85 -2.28 0.89 -0.69
N ILE A 86 -2.56 2.02 -0.07
CA ILE A 86 -2.86 2.12 1.36
C ILE A 86 -4.33 1.80 1.59
N ILE A 87 -4.61 0.80 2.42
CA ILE A 87 -5.97 0.30 2.65
C ILE A 87 -6.83 1.37 3.30
N LYS A 88 -8.05 1.56 2.80
CA LYS A 88 -9.02 2.49 3.38
C LYS A 88 -9.26 2.17 4.86
N GLY A 89 -9.14 3.19 5.72
CA GLY A 89 -9.31 3.03 7.18
C GLY A 89 -8.06 2.62 7.94
N SER A 90 -6.93 2.37 7.26
CA SER A 90 -5.64 2.11 7.92
C SER A 90 -4.93 3.38 8.44
N LEU A 91 -5.44 4.56 8.08
CA LEU A 91 -4.90 5.85 8.48
C LEU A 91 -5.59 6.40 9.72
N LEU A 92 -4.79 6.87 10.67
CA LEU A 92 -5.24 7.71 11.77
C LEU A 92 -5.51 9.14 11.26
N LYS A 93 -6.42 9.87 11.92
CA LYS A 93 -6.77 11.25 11.55
C LYS A 93 -5.59 12.21 11.64
N GLU A 94 -4.61 11.92 12.50
CA GLU A 94 -3.45 12.77 12.73
C GLU A 94 -2.20 12.17 12.08
N GLN A 95 -1.64 12.88 11.11
CA GLN A 95 -0.35 12.57 10.49
C GLN A 95 0.71 13.45 11.15
N SER A 96 1.70 12.82 11.78
CA SER A 96 2.85 13.54 12.32
C SER A 96 3.70 14.08 11.15
N LYS A 97 3.99 15.38 11.16
CA LYS A 97 4.98 15.96 10.24
C LYS A 97 6.38 15.57 10.71
N ALA A 98 7.21 15.08 9.80
CA ALA A 98 8.64 15.00 10.04
C ALA A 98 9.19 16.44 9.98
N ALA A 99 9.67 16.95 11.11
CA ALA A 99 10.35 18.24 11.22
C ALA A 99 11.85 18.07 10.98
#